data_AF-A0A441WMD1-F1
#
_entry.id   AF-A0A441WMD1-F1
#
_cell.length_a   1.000
_cell.length_b   1.000
_cell.length_c   1.000
_cell.angle_alpha   90.00
_cell.angle_beta   90.00
_cell.angle_gamma   90.00
#
_symmetry.space_group_name_H-M   'P 1'
#
loop_
_entity.id
_entity.type
_entity.pdbx_description
1 polymer ?
#
loop_
_entity_poly.entity_id
_entity_poly.type
_entity_poly.pdbx_seq_one_letter_code
_entity_poly.pdbx_strand_id
1 'polypeptide(L)'
;MKLSFRLPLLVCASAAALLAAPAANAHETGVPHRQAKAAVAEDSASVPLVENLGSHSYPVTTANPLAQAYFNQGLRWAWAFNHAEAQRAFRAARRCTMER
;
A
#
# COMPACT_ATOMS: atom_id res chain seq x y z
N MET A 1 -3.63 -12.65 -58.69
CA MET A 1 -3.44 -12.81 -57.23
C MET A 1 -3.94 -14.17 -56.80
N LYS A 2 -3.05 -15.15 -56.58
CA LYS A 2 -3.34 -16.42 -55.92
C LYS A 2 -2.11 -16.79 -55.10
N LEU A 3 -2.11 -16.41 -53.82
CA LEU A 3 -1.05 -16.79 -52.88
C LEU A 3 -1.46 -18.10 -52.21
N SER A 4 -0.75 -19.17 -52.54
CA SER A 4 -0.89 -20.49 -51.92
C SER A 4 0.10 -20.57 -50.77
N PHE A 5 -0.38 -20.60 -49.52
CA PHE A 5 0.46 -20.80 -48.34
C PHE A 5 0.33 -22.26 -47.89
N ARG A 6 1.38 -23.06 -48.06
CA ARG A 6 1.48 -24.41 -47.50
C ARG A 6 2.28 -24.34 -46.20
N LEU A 7 1.62 -24.66 -45.09
CA LEU A 7 2.24 -24.83 -43.78
C LEU A 7 2.78 -26.27 -43.66
N PRO A 8 4.06 -26.49 -43.32
CA PRO A 8 4.47 -27.79 -42.80
C PRO A 8 4.54 -27.71 -41.27
N LEU A 9 3.67 -28.49 -40.62
CA LEU A 9 3.97 -29.03 -39.30
C LEU A 9 5.27 -29.82 -39.39
N LEU A 10 6.27 -29.48 -38.59
CA LEU A 10 7.35 -30.41 -38.25
C LEU A 10 7.55 -30.41 -36.74
N VAL A 11 7.11 -31.52 -36.15
CA VAL A 11 7.43 -31.97 -34.81
C VAL A 11 8.89 -32.38 -34.78
N CYS A 12 9.67 -31.84 -33.85
CA CYS A 12 10.91 -32.47 -33.38
C CYS A 12 10.89 -32.48 -31.86
N ALA A 13 10.41 -33.60 -31.31
CA ALA A 13 10.69 -33.99 -29.93
C ALA A 13 12.17 -34.39 -29.85
N SER A 14 12.92 -33.78 -28.94
CA SER A 14 14.29 -34.20 -28.61
C SER A 14 14.39 -34.48 -27.12
N ALA A 15 15.06 -35.60 -26.85
CA ALA A 15 15.13 -36.34 -25.62
C ALA A 15 15.76 -35.61 -24.44
N ALA A 16 15.40 -36.11 -23.25
CA ALA A 16 15.93 -35.74 -21.95
C ALA A 16 17.42 -36.04 -21.80
N ALA A 17 18.14 -35.14 -21.13
CA ALA A 17 19.37 -35.45 -20.41
C ALA A 17 19.38 -34.68 -19.09
N LEU A 18 19.08 -35.40 -18.01
CA LEU A 18 19.14 -34.94 -16.63
C LEU A 18 20.62 -34.92 -16.20
N LEU A 19 21.19 -33.73 -16.02
CA LEU A 19 22.45 -33.56 -15.29
C LEU A 19 22.12 -32.80 -13.99
N ALA A 20 22.06 -33.54 -12.89
CA ALA A 20 21.93 -32.96 -11.56
C ALA A 20 23.30 -32.41 -11.12
N ALA A 21 23.44 -31.08 -11.07
CA ALA A 21 24.51 -30.42 -10.36
C ALA A 21 23.96 -29.86 -9.02
N PRO A 22 24.61 -30.12 -7.87
CA PRO A 22 24.14 -29.58 -6.61
C PRO A 22 24.62 -28.13 -6.39
N ALA A 23 23.72 -27.37 -5.78
CA ALA A 23 23.94 -26.19 -4.96
C ALA A 23 24.69 -24.99 -5.57
N ALA A 24 23.90 -24.10 -6.16
CA ALA A 24 24.11 -22.66 -5.96
C ALA A 24 22.75 -22.04 -5.60
N ASN A 25 22.40 -22.07 -4.31
CA ASN A 25 21.44 -21.11 -3.77
C ASN A 25 22.12 -19.74 -3.87
N ALA A 26 21.99 -19.10 -5.02
CA ALA A 26 22.31 -17.70 -5.22
C ALA A 26 21.32 -16.91 -4.37
N HIS A 27 21.75 -16.63 -3.14
CA HIS A 27 21.30 -15.58 -2.23
C HIS A 27 20.07 -14.81 -2.73
N GLU A 28 18.87 -15.30 -2.43
CA GLU A 28 17.70 -14.44 -2.40
C GLU A 28 17.92 -13.47 -1.23
N THR A 29 18.34 -12.23 -1.51
CA THR A 29 18.11 -11.10 -0.60
C THR A 29 16.62 -10.74 -0.60
N GLY A 30 15.76 -11.75 -0.46
CA GLY A 30 14.38 -11.55 -0.08
C GLY A 30 14.39 -11.26 1.40
N VAL A 31 14.58 -9.99 1.79
CA VAL A 31 14.07 -9.57 3.10
C VAL A 31 12.60 -9.99 3.06
N PRO A 32 12.15 -10.93 3.91
CA PRO A 32 10.73 -11.21 3.95
C PRO A 32 10.09 -9.89 4.33
N HIS A 33 9.38 -9.28 3.38
CA HIS A 33 8.38 -8.28 3.70
C HIS A 33 7.36 -9.03 4.52
N ARG A 34 7.64 -9.17 5.83
CA ARG A 34 6.67 -9.48 6.84
C ARG A 34 5.66 -8.36 6.66
N GLN A 35 4.60 -8.67 5.91
CA GLN A 35 3.34 -8.00 6.10
C GLN A 35 3.00 -8.32 7.54
N ALA A 36 3.49 -7.47 8.45
CA ALA A 36 2.94 -7.39 9.77
C ALA A 36 1.47 -7.13 9.47
N LYS A 37 0.64 -8.16 9.61
CA LYS A 37 -0.79 -8.01 9.75
C LYS A 37 -0.92 -7.10 10.95
N ALA A 38 -0.94 -5.80 10.68
CA ALA A 38 -1.15 -4.77 11.67
C ALA A 38 -2.48 -5.17 12.28
N ALA A 39 -2.42 -5.75 13.47
CA ALA A 39 -3.60 -6.03 14.24
C ALA A 39 -4.30 -4.67 14.32
N VAL A 40 -5.46 -4.59 13.68
CA VAL A 40 -6.41 -3.49 13.81
C VAL A 40 -6.91 -3.55 15.26
N ALA A 41 -6.06 -3.08 16.16
CA ALA A 41 -6.30 -2.89 17.58
C ALA A 41 -5.83 -1.47 17.92
N GLU A 42 -6.30 -0.51 17.11
CA GLU A 42 -6.14 0.94 17.29
C GLU A 42 -7.52 1.60 17.32
N ASP A 43 -8.58 0.83 17.58
CA ASP A 43 -9.96 1.32 17.48
C ASP A 43 -10.46 1.99 18.77
N SER A 44 -9.72 1.91 19.87
CA SER A 44 -10.21 2.39 21.17
C SER A 44 -9.41 3.55 21.77
N ALA A 45 -8.22 3.87 21.24
CA ALA A 45 -7.50 5.07 21.65
C ALA A 45 -8.00 6.27 20.83
N SER A 46 -8.56 7.26 21.52
CA SER A 46 -8.85 8.57 20.95
C SER A 46 -7.54 9.17 20.42
N VAL A 47 -7.47 9.48 19.11
CA VAL A 47 -6.30 10.13 18.51
C VAL A 47 -6.28 11.58 19.04
N PRO A 48 -5.23 12.02 19.77
CA PRO A 48 -5.22 13.38 20.29
C PRO A 48 -5.08 14.40 19.14
N LEU A 49 -5.77 15.53 19.27
CA LEU A 49 -5.48 16.71 18.46
C LEU A 49 -4.19 17.34 18.96
N VAL A 50 -3.20 17.44 18.08
CA VAL A 50 -1.86 17.93 18.44
C VAL A 50 -1.73 19.39 18.01
N GLU A 51 -1.37 20.24 18.97
CA GLU A 51 -1.08 21.65 18.74
C GLU A 51 0.30 21.86 18.09
N ASN A 52 0.57 23.05 17.58
CA ASN A 52 1.88 23.46 17.05
C ASN A 52 2.40 22.64 15.83
N LEU A 53 1.53 21.98 15.08
CA LEU A 53 1.88 21.32 13.80
C LEU A 53 1.92 22.27 12.59
N GLY A 54 1.94 23.59 12.85
CA GLY A 54 1.78 24.62 11.83
C GLY A 54 0.31 24.89 11.47
N SER A 55 0.09 25.70 10.44
CA SER A 55 -1.24 26.23 10.08
C SER A 55 -1.79 25.67 8.75
N HIS A 56 -1.06 24.80 8.05
CA HIS A 56 -1.52 24.23 6.78
C HIS A 56 -2.87 23.53 6.91
N SER A 57 -3.77 23.85 6.01
CA SER A 57 -5.13 23.31 6.01
C SER A 57 -5.62 23.17 4.58
N TYR A 58 -6.51 22.22 4.36
CA TYR A 58 -7.20 22.08 3.09
C TYR A 58 -8.68 21.79 3.36
N PRO A 59 -9.60 22.59 2.80
CA PRO A 59 -11.03 22.41 3.05
C PRO A 59 -11.49 21.09 2.44
N VAL A 60 -12.22 20.28 3.22
CA VAL A 60 -12.83 19.05 2.74
C VAL A 60 -14.35 19.11 2.87
N THR A 61 -15.05 18.30 2.07
CA THR A 61 -16.51 18.18 2.11
C THR A 61 -16.96 17.43 3.35
N THR A 62 -16.97 18.11 4.50
CA THR A 62 -17.52 17.61 5.76
C THR A 62 -18.28 18.72 6.48
N ALA A 63 -19.35 18.35 7.19
CA ALA A 63 -20.07 19.25 8.07
C ALA A 63 -19.58 19.18 9.54
N ASN A 64 -18.75 18.18 9.87
CA ASN A 64 -18.24 17.99 11.23
C ASN A 64 -16.90 18.75 11.39
N PRO A 65 -16.82 19.79 12.24
CA PRO A 65 -15.57 20.54 12.45
C PRO A 65 -14.44 19.66 13.00
N LEU A 66 -14.76 18.61 13.77
CA LEU A 66 -13.77 17.68 14.28
C LEU A 66 -13.16 16.82 13.17
N ALA A 67 -13.96 16.42 12.18
CA ALA A 67 -13.45 15.72 11.00
C ALA A 67 -12.48 16.59 10.20
N GLN A 68 -12.79 17.88 10.04
CA GLN A 68 -11.90 18.85 9.38
C GLN A 68 -10.59 19.04 10.18
N ALA A 69 -10.66 19.08 11.50
CA ALA A 69 -9.48 19.20 12.37
C ALA A 69 -8.53 17.99 12.21
N TYR A 70 -9.08 16.77 12.26
CA TYR A 70 -8.29 15.56 12.03
C TYR A 70 -7.72 15.47 10.62
N PHE A 71 -8.45 15.93 9.60
CA PHE A 71 -7.93 15.99 8.24
C PHE A 71 -6.73 16.94 8.14
N ASN A 72 -6.83 18.13 8.73
CA ASN A 72 -5.73 19.10 8.77
C ASN A 72 -4.51 18.55 9.52
N GLN A 73 -4.71 17.85 10.65
CA GLN A 73 -3.63 17.17 11.37
C GLN A 73 -2.96 16.10 10.51
N GLY A 74 -3.74 15.25 9.84
CA GLY A 74 -3.19 14.22 8.94
C GLY A 74 -2.38 14.81 7.79
N LEU A 75 -2.86 15.91 7.20
CA LEU A 75 -2.15 16.65 6.16
C LEU A 75 -0.80 17.18 6.65
N ARG A 76 -0.76 17.79 7.84
CA ARG A 76 0.48 18.33 8.44
C ARG A 76 1.49 17.22 8.75
N TRP A 77 1.03 16.09 9.31
CA TRP A 77 1.89 14.94 9.55
C TRP A 77 2.43 14.33 8.25
N ALA A 78 1.61 14.25 7.21
CA ALA A 78 2.05 13.75 5.91
C ALA A 78 3.12 14.67 5.30
N TRP A 79 2.96 15.99 5.40
CA TRP A 79 3.96 16.97 4.98
C TRP A 79 5.25 16.89 5.80
N ALA A 80 5.17 16.52 7.08
CA ALA A 80 6.32 16.25 7.94
C ALA A 80 6.89 14.82 7.81
N PHE A 81 6.42 14.04 6.81
CA PHE A 81 6.83 12.66 6.55
C PHE A 81 6.54 11.66 7.69
N ASN A 82 5.63 11.99 8.62
CA ASN A 82 5.15 11.06 9.65
C ASN A 82 3.91 10.31 9.15
N HIS A 83 4.13 9.25 8.38
CA HIS A 83 3.05 8.49 7.75
C HIS A 83 2.16 7.74 8.76
N ALA A 84 2.72 7.28 9.87
CA ALA A 84 1.96 6.56 10.90
C ALA A 84 0.94 7.48 11.59
N GLU A 85 1.36 8.68 11.99
CA GLU A 85 0.45 9.67 12.58
C GLU A 85 -0.56 10.21 11.57
N ALA A 86 -0.13 10.43 10.32
CA ALA A 86 -1.03 10.83 9.25
C ALA A 86 -2.16 9.79 9.06
N GLN A 87 -1.81 8.50 9.02
CA GLN A 87 -2.78 7.42 8.87
C GLN A 87 -3.75 7.36 10.06
N ARG A 88 -3.27 7.52 11.30
CA ARG A 88 -4.12 7.61 12.51
C ARG A 88 -5.11 8.78 12.40
N ALA A 89 -4.63 9.97 12.06
CA ALA A 89 -5.45 11.16 11.94
C ALA A 89 -6.50 11.04 10.82
N PHE A 90 -6.14 10.52 9.64
CA PHE A 90 -7.11 10.32 8.56
C PHE A 90 -8.18 9.28 8.88
N ARG A 91 -7.86 8.23 9.65
CA ARG A 91 -8.87 7.29 10.16
C ARG A 91 -9.83 7.97 11.13
N ALA A 92 -9.32 8.81 12.03
CA ALA A 92 -10.14 9.60 12.95
C ALA A 92 -11.08 10.57 12.20
N ALA A 93 -10.56 11.28 11.19
CA ALA A 93 -11.38 12.15 10.34
C ALA A 93 -12.55 11.41 9.67
N ARG A 94 -12.29 10.18 9.18
CA ARG A 94 -13.32 9.30 8.62
C ARG A 94 -14.37 8.89 9.64
N ARG A 95 -13.96 8.47 10.85
CA ARG A 95 -14.90 8.08 11.93
C ARG A 95 -15.81 9.25 12.31
N CYS A 96 -15.24 10.43 12.57
CA CYS A 96 -16.03 11.63 12.91
C CYS A 96 -17.00 12.05 11.80
N THR A 97 -16.70 11.74 10.54
CA THR A 97 -17.62 12.02 9.43
C THR A 97 -18.84 11.07 9.43
N MET A 98 -18.70 9.86 9.96
CA MET A 98 -19.75 8.83 10.00
C MET A 98 -20.62 8.89 11.27
N GLU A 99 -20.10 9.46 12.36
CA GLU A 99 -20.75 9.56 13.68
C GLU A 99 -21.74 10.75 13.78
N ARG A 100 -22.77 10.76 12.92
CA ARG A 100 -23.75 11.85 12.84
C ARG A 100 -24.50 12.15 14.14
#